data_AF-A0AAE2E949-F1
#
_entry.id   AF-A0AAE2E949-F1
#
_cell.length_a   1.000
_cell.length_b   1.000
_cell.length_c   1.000
_cell.angle_alpha   90.00
_cell.angle_beta   90.00
_cell.angle_gamma   90.00
#
_symmetry.space_group_name_H-M   'P 1'
#
loop_
_entity.id
_entity.type
_entity.pdbx_description
1 polymer ?
#
loop_
_entity_poly.entity_id
_entity_poly.type
_entity_poly.pdbx_seq_one_letter_code
_entity_poly.pdbx_strand_id
1 'polypeptide(L)'
;GDEVVVDFINGDPDRPIITGRVYNDASMPPWALPAAATQMGFMSRTKDGSVDNANALRFEDKAGAEQVWLQAERNLDINVKNDESHATEKNRTQYVGEDETLRVAKNQKAGVKGDVVCLTGNSRSDKVVNNFIISAGNTLRLECGESAIELSKDGSVNIIGNNFNFTAKQSAQINTLSGELHLNPADGSNAIDAPGASHQTAIQQEVDGFFVFNANK
;
A
#
# COMPACT_ATOMS: atom_id res chain seq x y z
N GLY A 1 -30.91 -27.96 10.72
CA GLY A 1 -31.90 -26.89 10.93
C GLY A 1 -31.58 -26.22 12.24
N ASP A 2 -31.97 -24.96 12.41
CA ASP A 2 -31.64 -24.17 13.59
C ASP A 2 -32.79 -24.23 14.62
N GLU A 3 -32.44 -24.10 15.90
CA GLU A 3 -33.43 -24.06 16.98
C GLU A 3 -33.97 -22.63 17.20
N VAL A 4 -35.29 -22.54 17.37
CA VAL A 4 -36.02 -21.29 17.46
C VAL A 4 -36.97 -21.32 18.66
N VAL A 5 -37.18 -20.15 19.26
CA VAL A 5 -38.20 -19.94 20.30
C VAL A 5 -39.49 -19.50 19.61
N VAL A 6 -40.57 -20.23 19.83
CA VAL A 6 -41.91 -19.94 19.29
C VAL A 6 -42.81 -19.42 20.41
N ASP A 7 -43.40 -18.26 20.19
CA ASP A 7 -44.48 -17.71 21.00
C ASP A 7 -45.81 -17.78 20.23
N PHE A 8 -46.92 -17.55 20.91
CA PHE A 8 -48.27 -17.65 20.33
C PHE A 8 -49.03 -16.36 20.60
N ILE A 9 -49.55 -15.72 19.55
CA ILE A 9 -50.22 -14.42 19.66
C ILE A 9 -51.46 -14.57 20.55
N ASN A 10 -51.48 -13.88 21.70
CA ASN A 10 -52.50 -14.01 22.75
C ASN A 10 -52.63 -15.44 23.32
N GLY A 11 -51.58 -16.26 23.22
CA GLY A 11 -51.61 -17.67 23.63
C GLY A 11 -52.41 -18.57 22.70
N ASP A 12 -52.80 -18.10 21.51
CA ASP A 12 -53.54 -18.88 20.52
C ASP A 12 -52.59 -19.86 19.79
N PRO A 13 -52.69 -21.19 20.02
CA PRO A 13 -51.80 -22.18 19.44
C PRO A 13 -51.85 -22.21 17.90
N ASP A 14 -52.94 -21.70 17.30
CA ASP A 14 -53.10 -21.62 15.85
C ASP A 14 -52.43 -20.36 15.26
N ARG A 15 -51.78 -19.53 16.09
CA ARG A 15 -51.13 -18.28 15.69
C ARG A 15 -49.68 -18.20 16.20
N PRO A 16 -48.79 -19.10 15.76
CA PRO A 16 -47.38 -19.10 16.16
C PRO A 16 -46.60 -17.92 15.56
N ILE A 17 -45.61 -17.44 16.30
CA ILE A 17 -44.60 -16.46 15.85
C ILE A 17 -43.22 -16.83 16.42
N ILE A 18 -42.17 -16.73 15.60
CA ILE A 18 -40.79 -16.95 16.06
C ILE A 18 -40.29 -15.65 16.71
N THR A 19 -39.83 -15.74 17.97
CA THR A 19 -39.38 -14.58 18.77
C THR A 19 -37.89 -14.61 19.11
N GLY A 20 -37.22 -15.75 18.88
CA GLY A 20 -35.81 -15.87 19.18
C GLY A 20 -35.14 -17.08 18.51
N ARG A 21 -33.81 -17.10 18.59
CA ARG A 21 -32.96 -18.22 18.21
C ARG A 21 -32.06 -18.57 19.38
N VAL A 22 -31.78 -19.85 19.55
CA VAL A 22 -30.89 -20.36 20.59
C VAL A 22 -29.81 -21.25 19.99
N TYR A 23 -28.64 -21.26 20.62
CA TYR A 23 -27.59 -22.22 20.32
C TYR A 23 -27.83 -23.53 21.06
N ASN A 24 -27.35 -24.62 20.50
CA ASN A 24 -27.40 -25.96 21.09
C ASN A 24 -26.18 -26.78 20.64
N ASP A 25 -26.05 -28.02 21.09
CA ASP A 25 -24.88 -28.87 20.78
C ASP A 25 -24.67 -29.10 19.28
N ALA A 26 -25.75 -29.12 18.48
CA ALA A 26 -25.68 -29.28 17.02
C ALA A 26 -25.42 -27.96 16.29
N SER A 27 -25.61 -26.82 16.96
CA SER A 27 -25.50 -25.46 16.44
C SER A 27 -24.86 -24.58 17.51
N MET A 28 -23.55 -24.75 17.69
CA MET A 28 -22.77 -24.00 18.67
C MET A 28 -22.54 -22.55 18.22
N PRO A 29 -22.27 -21.63 19.18
CA PRO A 29 -21.87 -20.26 18.86
C PRO A 29 -20.65 -20.21 17.91
N PRO A 30 -20.53 -19.15 17.09
CA PRO A 30 -19.44 -19.02 16.12
C PRO A 30 -18.04 -18.89 16.74
N TRP A 31 -17.96 -18.51 18.03
CA TRP A 31 -16.70 -18.43 18.77
C TRP A 31 -16.69 -19.45 19.92
N ALA A 32 -15.56 -20.10 20.12
CA ALA A 32 -15.42 -21.20 21.07
C ALA A 32 -15.56 -20.71 22.52
N LEU A 33 -16.69 -21.01 23.16
CA LEU A 33 -16.94 -20.72 24.57
C LEU A 33 -16.40 -21.84 25.48
N PRO A 34 -15.95 -21.52 26.71
CA PRO A 34 -15.91 -20.18 27.32
C PRO A 34 -14.66 -19.36 26.96
N ALA A 35 -13.71 -19.92 26.19
CA ALA A 35 -12.43 -19.27 25.90
C ALA A 35 -12.57 -17.90 25.21
N ALA A 36 -13.57 -17.75 24.35
CA ALA A 36 -13.89 -16.52 23.62
C ALA A 36 -15.02 -15.70 24.28
N ALA A 37 -15.17 -15.76 25.61
CA ALA A 37 -16.26 -15.06 26.32
C ALA A 37 -16.23 -13.52 26.18
N THR A 38 -15.10 -12.94 25.78
CA THR A 38 -14.92 -11.50 25.51
C THR A 38 -15.16 -11.13 24.04
N GLN A 39 -15.54 -12.10 23.19
CA GLN A 39 -15.84 -11.86 21.78
C GLN A 39 -17.34 -11.77 21.54
N MET A 40 -17.73 -10.84 20.67
CA MET A 40 -19.11 -10.71 20.20
C MET A 40 -19.15 -10.27 18.73
N GLY A 41 -20.31 -10.39 18.09
CA GLY A 41 -20.48 -9.92 16.72
C GLY A 41 -21.55 -10.65 15.91
N PHE A 42 -21.38 -10.58 14.59
CA PHE A 42 -22.24 -11.24 13.61
C PHE A 42 -21.38 -12.06 12.65
N MET A 43 -21.80 -13.29 12.36
CA MET A 43 -21.17 -14.15 11.38
C MET A 43 -22.24 -14.80 10.52
N SER A 44 -22.17 -14.58 9.20
CA SER A 44 -23.01 -15.28 8.23
C SER A 44 -22.34 -16.58 7.78
N ARG A 45 -23.04 -17.37 6.98
CA ARG A 45 -22.46 -18.47 6.22
C ARG A 45 -22.93 -18.38 4.78
N THR A 46 -22.03 -18.63 3.82
CA THR A 46 -22.44 -18.88 2.44
C THR A 46 -23.44 -20.02 2.45
N LYS A 47 -24.54 -19.86 1.71
CA LYS A 47 -25.57 -20.90 1.61
C LYS A 47 -24.90 -22.19 1.13
N ASP A 48 -25.11 -23.27 1.86
CA ASP A 48 -24.53 -24.59 1.61
C ASP A 48 -22.98 -24.66 1.74
N GLY A 49 -22.34 -23.62 2.27
CA GLY A 49 -20.89 -23.55 2.53
C GLY A 49 -20.49 -24.02 3.94
N SER A 50 -19.18 -23.95 4.24
CA SER A 50 -18.63 -24.24 5.57
C SER A 50 -18.54 -22.96 6.43
N VAL A 51 -18.07 -23.10 7.67
CA VAL A 51 -17.73 -21.96 8.55
C VAL A 51 -16.65 -21.05 7.96
N ASP A 52 -15.81 -21.57 7.06
CA ASP A 52 -14.74 -20.81 6.42
C ASP A 52 -15.28 -19.87 5.33
N ASN A 53 -16.49 -20.13 4.83
CA ASN A 53 -17.15 -19.30 3.83
C ASN A 53 -18.12 -18.32 4.50
N ALA A 54 -17.60 -17.23 5.05
CA ALA A 54 -18.37 -16.36 5.92
C ALA A 54 -18.06 -14.87 5.72
N ASN A 55 -19.08 -14.03 5.88
CA ASN A 55 -18.89 -12.62 6.20
C ASN A 55 -18.98 -12.48 7.71
N ALA A 56 -18.16 -11.63 8.30
CA ALA A 56 -18.14 -11.45 9.74
C ALA A 56 -17.79 -10.02 10.15
N LEU A 57 -18.42 -9.59 11.24
CA LEU A 57 -18.03 -8.43 12.02
C LEU A 57 -17.88 -8.89 13.47
N ARG A 58 -16.65 -8.87 14.00
CA ARG A 58 -16.34 -9.31 15.37
C ARG A 58 -15.69 -8.17 16.16
N PHE A 59 -16.09 -8.06 17.42
CA PHE A 59 -15.48 -7.24 18.44
C PHE A 59 -14.83 -8.16 19.49
N GLU A 60 -13.61 -7.86 19.89
CA GLU A 60 -12.87 -8.49 20.98
C GLU A 60 -12.60 -7.43 22.05
N ASP A 61 -13.08 -7.67 23.28
CA ASP A 61 -12.98 -6.75 24.41
C ASP A 61 -11.98 -7.21 25.47
N LYS A 62 -11.11 -8.18 25.16
CA LYS A 62 -10.00 -8.57 26.04
C LYS A 62 -9.02 -7.41 26.20
N ALA A 63 -8.91 -6.90 27.43
CA ALA A 63 -8.04 -5.78 27.78
C ALA A 63 -6.60 -5.93 27.25
N GLY A 64 -6.14 -4.93 26.49
CA GLY A 64 -4.81 -4.90 25.87
C GLY A 64 -4.66 -5.75 24.61
N ALA A 65 -5.72 -6.40 24.17
CA ALA A 65 -5.81 -7.21 22.95
C ALA A 65 -7.11 -6.92 22.18
N GLU A 66 -7.68 -5.72 22.37
CA GLU A 66 -8.93 -5.32 21.76
C GLU A 66 -8.80 -5.30 20.24
N GLN A 67 -9.86 -5.75 19.55
CA GLN A 67 -9.84 -5.84 18.10
C GLN A 67 -11.25 -5.71 17.51
N VAL A 68 -11.33 -4.97 16.41
CA VAL A 68 -12.44 -5.10 15.44
C VAL A 68 -11.92 -5.87 14.24
N TRP A 69 -12.64 -6.92 13.86
CA TRP A 69 -12.34 -7.72 12.68
C TRP A 69 -13.53 -7.69 11.73
N LEU A 70 -13.27 -7.31 10.47
CA LEU A 70 -14.24 -7.30 9.39
C LEU A 70 -13.74 -8.24 8.29
N GLN A 71 -14.54 -9.25 7.96
CA GLN A 71 -14.32 -10.14 6.82
C GLN A 71 -15.48 -10.04 5.85
N ALA A 72 -15.13 -9.88 4.56
CA ALA A 72 -16.02 -10.11 3.44
C ALA A 72 -15.53 -11.35 2.69
N GLU A 73 -16.41 -12.34 2.50
CA GLU A 73 -16.07 -13.61 1.82
C GLU A 73 -15.69 -13.40 0.35
N ARG A 74 -16.26 -12.37 -0.29
CA ARG A 74 -16.10 -12.13 -1.72
C ARG A 74 -15.79 -10.67 -2.02
N ASN A 75 -16.81 -9.81 -2.02
CA ASN A 75 -16.67 -8.39 -2.35
C ASN A 75 -17.02 -7.55 -1.12
N LEU A 76 -16.26 -6.47 -0.90
CA LEU A 76 -16.60 -5.42 0.06
C LEU A 76 -16.74 -4.10 -0.70
N ASP A 77 -17.96 -3.60 -0.79
CA ASP A 77 -18.25 -2.29 -1.37
C ASP A 77 -18.48 -1.26 -0.25
N ILE A 78 -17.70 -0.18 -0.26
CA ILE A 78 -17.84 0.95 0.67
C ILE A 78 -18.21 2.18 -0.15
N ASN A 79 -19.35 2.80 0.15
CA ASN A 79 -19.82 4.01 -0.52
C ASN A 79 -20.22 5.07 0.51
N VAL A 80 -19.40 6.12 0.61
CA VAL A 80 -19.63 7.28 1.47
C VAL A 80 -20.16 8.43 0.62
N LYS A 81 -21.33 8.99 0.97
CA LYS A 81 -22.02 10.00 0.14
C LYS A 81 -21.53 11.44 0.34
N ASN A 82 -20.71 11.68 1.35
CA ASN A 82 -20.15 12.99 1.65
C ASN A 82 -18.65 12.87 1.98
N ASP A 83 -18.30 12.89 3.27
CA ASP A 83 -16.90 12.89 3.73
C ASP A 83 -16.55 11.59 4.45
N GLU A 84 -15.34 11.08 4.20
CA GLU A 84 -14.73 9.97 4.93
C GLU A 84 -13.46 10.48 5.64
N SER A 85 -13.31 10.15 6.92
CA SER A 85 -12.09 10.37 7.69
C SER A 85 -11.57 9.07 8.25
N HIS A 86 -10.27 8.81 8.12
CA HIS A 86 -9.63 7.62 8.65
C HIS A 86 -8.36 8.01 9.40
N ALA A 87 -8.26 7.62 10.67
CA ALA A 87 -7.10 7.88 11.52
C ALA A 87 -6.56 6.56 12.09
N THR A 88 -5.27 6.31 11.88
CA THR A 88 -4.53 5.23 12.52
C THR A 88 -3.41 5.83 13.34
N GLU A 89 -3.46 5.67 14.66
CA GLU A 89 -2.50 6.32 15.56
C GLU A 89 -1.13 5.64 15.61
N LYS A 90 -1.07 4.37 15.17
CA LYS A 90 0.16 3.58 15.10
C LYS A 90 0.47 3.23 13.64
N ASN A 91 0.44 1.95 13.31
CA ASN A 91 0.86 1.44 12.01
C ASN A 91 -0.36 1.03 11.17
N ARG A 92 -0.31 1.31 9.88
CA ARG A 92 -1.25 0.81 8.87
C ARG A 92 -0.48 -0.05 7.87
N THR A 93 -0.96 -1.27 7.63
CA THR A 93 -0.47 -2.14 6.56
C THR A 93 -1.63 -2.40 5.60
N GLN A 94 -1.39 -2.23 4.32
CA GLN A 94 -2.35 -2.53 3.25
C GLN A 94 -1.68 -3.49 2.26
N TYR A 95 -2.39 -4.55 1.91
CA TYR A 95 -1.97 -5.51 0.91
C TYR A 95 -3.09 -5.68 -0.11
N VAL A 96 -2.71 -5.65 -1.38
CA VAL A 96 -3.59 -5.92 -2.52
C VAL A 96 -2.89 -7.02 -3.32
N GLY A 97 -3.57 -8.17 -3.49
CA GLY A 97 -2.96 -9.34 -4.13
C GLY A 97 -2.82 -9.23 -5.64
N GLU A 98 -3.60 -8.34 -6.26
CA GLU A 98 -3.65 -8.11 -7.70
C GLU A 98 -3.52 -6.59 -7.95
N ASP A 99 -4.52 -5.96 -8.57
CA ASP A 99 -4.47 -4.55 -8.99
C ASP A 99 -5.10 -3.57 -7.99
N GLU A 100 -4.46 -2.40 -7.79
CA GLU A 100 -5.05 -1.23 -7.12
C GLU A 100 -5.24 -0.07 -8.12
N THR A 101 -6.40 0.57 -8.12
CA THR A 101 -6.66 1.78 -8.91
C THR A 101 -7.17 2.91 -8.03
N LEU A 102 -6.41 4.01 -7.98
CA LEU A 102 -6.80 5.23 -7.28
C LEU A 102 -7.20 6.33 -8.28
N ARG A 103 -8.36 6.95 -8.08
CA ARG A 103 -8.83 8.11 -8.87
C ARG A 103 -9.22 9.25 -7.95
N VAL A 104 -8.59 10.40 -8.13
CA VAL A 104 -8.91 11.64 -7.41
C VAL A 104 -9.28 12.71 -8.43
N ALA A 105 -10.54 13.16 -8.43
CA ALA A 105 -11.05 14.07 -9.46
C ALA A 105 -10.58 15.52 -9.32
N LYS A 106 -10.10 15.90 -8.12
CA LYS A 106 -9.56 17.24 -7.84
C LYS A 106 -8.10 17.12 -7.44
N ASN A 107 -7.78 17.37 -6.17
CA ASN A 107 -6.41 17.45 -5.68
C ASN A 107 -6.08 16.26 -4.79
N GLN A 108 -4.90 15.66 -4.99
CA GLN A 108 -4.31 14.70 -4.06
C GLN A 108 -3.09 15.35 -3.39
N LYS A 109 -3.03 15.29 -2.06
CA LYS A 109 -1.86 15.70 -1.29
C LYS A 109 -1.45 14.54 -0.39
N ALA A 110 -0.23 14.07 -0.55
CA ALA A 110 0.40 13.08 0.33
C ALA A 110 1.62 13.72 1.01
N GLY A 111 1.88 13.34 2.26
CA GLY A 111 3.02 13.84 3.01
C GLY A 111 3.48 12.81 4.03
N VAL A 112 4.80 12.63 4.12
CA VAL A 112 5.46 11.70 5.04
C VAL A 112 6.55 12.49 5.76
N LYS A 113 6.63 12.38 7.09
CA LYS A 113 7.64 13.08 7.89
C LYS A 113 8.99 12.35 7.92
N GLY A 114 8.94 11.02 7.82
CA GLY A 114 10.12 10.18 7.67
C GLY A 114 10.37 9.86 6.19
N ASP A 115 10.96 8.69 5.94
CA ASP A 115 11.39 8.29 4.61
C ASP A 115 10.25 7.70 3.76
N VAL A 116 10.41 7.78 2.44
CA VAL A 116 9.56 7.12 1.45
C VAL A 116 10.44 6.28 0.54
N VAL A 117 10.14 4.99 0.45
CA VAL A 117 10.73 4.06 -0.53
C VAL A 117 9.61 3.57 -1.44
N CYS A 118 9.84 3.59 -2.76
CA CYS A 118 8.88 3.15 -3.76
C CYS A 118 9.54 2.09 -4.66
N LEU A 119 9.19 0.83 -4.43
CA LEU A 119 9.68 -0.31 -5.21
C LEU A 119 8.74 -0.58 -6.39
N THR A 120 9.29 -0.78 -7.58
CA THR A 120 8.52 -1.11 -8.79
C THR A 120 9.23 -2.24 -9.52
N GLY A 121 8.60 -3.42 -9.57
CA GLY A 121 9.21 -4.63 -10.16
C GLY A 121 9.25 -4.66 -11.68
N ASN A 122 8.62 -3.70 -12.34
CA ASN A 122 8.63 -3.60 -13.80
C ASN A 122 8.78 -2.14 -14.22
N SER A 123 7.77 -1.56 -14.87
CA SER A 123 7.86 -0.21 -15.43
C SER A 123 7.11 0.81 -14.58
N ARG A 124 7.68 2.03 -14.48
CA ARG A 124 7.02 3.21 -13.90
C ARG A 124 6.86 4.29 -14.97
N SER A 125 5.68 4.91 -15.04
CA SER A 125 5.39 6.01 -15.98
C SER A 125 4.63 7.13 -15.27
N ASP A 126 5.29 8.28 -15.14
CA ASP A 126 4.70 9.52 -14.64
C ASP A 126 4.37 10.44 -15.84
N LYS A 127 3.08 10.73 -16.06
CA LYS A 127 2.61 11.58 -17.17
C LYS A 127 1.91 12.82 -16.61
N VAL A 128 2.52 13.98 -16.82
CA VAL A 128 2.02 15.27 -16.31
C VAL A 128 1.81 16.22 -17.49
N VAL A 129 0.62 16.83 -17.56
CA VAL A 129 0.23 17.72 -18.67
C VAL A 129 0.98 19.05 -18.65
N ASN A 130 1.15 19.62 -17.45
CA ASN A 130 1.80 20.91 -17.26
C ASN A 130 3.21 20.71 -16.69
N ASN A 131 3.42 21.03 -15.41
CA ASN A 131 4.75 21.01 -14.80
C ASN A 131 4.98 19.73 -13.99
N PHE A 132 6.07 19.03 -14.26
CA PHE A 132 6.60 17.96 -13.41
C PHE A 132 7.83 18.47 -12.65
N ILE A 133 7.66 18.80 -11.38
CA ILE A 133 8.70 19.40 -10.54
C ILE A 133 9.18 18.38 -9.52
N ILE A 134 10.48 18.08 -9.55
CA ILE A 134 11.16 17.26 -8.54
C ILE A 134 12.19 18.16 -7.86
N SER A 135 12.16 18.24 -6.54
CA SER A 135 13.05 19.09 -5.75
C SER A 135 13.63 18.31 -4.58
N ALA A 136 14.92 18.51 -4.31
CA ALA A 136 15.60 17.98 -3.14
C ALA A 136 16.40 19.09 -2.45
N GLY A 137 16.46 19.05 -1.11
CA GLY A 137 17.19 20.05 -0.32
C GLY A 137 18.69 19.80 -0.19
N ASN A 138 19.15 18.56 -0.43
CA ASN A 138 20.56 18.18 -0.33
C ASN A 138 21.11 17.65 -1.65
N THR A 139 20.52 16.56 -2.16
CA THR A 139 20.96 15.91 -3.41
C THR A 139 19.75 15.43 -4.19
N LEU A 140 19.71 15.71 -5.50
CA LEU A 140 18.79 15.08 -6.45
C LEU A 140 19.60 14.21 -7.40
N ARG A 141 19.33 12.91 -7.42
CA ARG A 141 20.13 11.92 -8.13
C ARG A 141 19.27 10.98 -8.98
N LEU A 142 19.73 10.69 -10.20
CA LEU A 142 19.14 9.75 -11.14
C LEU A 142 20.19 8.70 -11.48
N GLU A 143 19.86 7.42 -11.31
CA GLU A 143 20.82 6.31 -11.48
C GLU A 143 20.28 5.25 -12.43
N CYS A 144 21.15 4.70 -13.27
CA CYS A 144 20.82 3.63 -14.20
C CYS A 144 22.07 2.85 -14.62
N GLY A 145 22.35 1.73 -13.93
CA GLY A 145 23.48 0.86 -14.26
C GLY A 145 24.80 1.61 -14.23
N GLU A 146 25.53 1.63 -15.34
CA GLU A 146 26.81 2.34 -15.49
C GLU A 146 26.65 3.87 -15.72
N SER A 147 25.53 4.49 -15.35
CA SER A 147 25.31 5.93 -15.54
C SER A 147 24.56 6.57 -14.38
N ALA A 148 24.91 7.83 -14.10
CA ALA A 148 24.22 8.64 -13.10
C ALA A 148 24.27 10.14 -13.42
N ILE A 149 23.26 10.87 -12.94
CA ILE A 149 23.20 12.33 -12.92
C ILE A 149 22.94 12.77 -11.48
N GLU A 150 23.71 13.74 -10.99
CA GLU A 150 23.58 14.25 -9.62
C GLU A 150 23.60 15.78 -9.58
N LEU A 151 22.63 16.37 -8.88
CA LEU A 151 22.58 17.77 -8.51
C LEU A 151 22.77 17.88 -7.00
N SER A 152 23.72 18.70 -6.58
CA SER A 152 24.07 18.90 -5.17
C SER A 152 23.68 20.30 -4.69
N LYS A 153 23.42 20.44 -3.38
CA LYS A 153 23.01 21.72 -2.75
C LYS A 153 24.00 22.86 -2.89
N ASP A 154 25.25 22.57 -3.20
CA ASP A 154 26.32 23.54 -3.46
C ASP A 154 26.29 24.07 -4.90
N GLY A 155 25.40 23.55 -5.75
CA GLY A 155 25.26 23.91 -7.16
C GLY A 155 26.04 23.00 -8.11
N SER A 156 26.76 21.99 -7.61
CA SER A 156 27.48 21.04 -8.45
C SER A 156 26.52 20.17 -9.27
N VAL A 157 26.87 19.97 -10.55
CA VAL A 157 26.13 19.12 -11.49
C VAL A 157 27.10 18.10 -12.08
N ASN A 158 26.91 16.83 -11.74
CA ASN A 158 27.79 15.74 -12.14
C ASN A 158 27.05 14.75 -13.04
N ILE A 159 27.70 14.31 -14.12
CA ILE A 159 27.16 13.31 -15.06
C ILE A 159 28.27 12.29 -15.34
N ILE A 160 27.99 11.00 -15.12
CA ILE A 160 28.89 9.89 -15.44
C ILE A 160 28.19 8.87 -16.34
N GLY A 161 28.94 8.29 -17.29
CA GLY A 161 28.47 7.22 -18.16
C GLY A 161 29.54 6.79 -19.16
N ASN A 162 29.29 5.67 -19.86
CA ASN A 162 30.23 5.13 -20.86
C ASN A 162 30.38 6.04 -22.09
N ASN A 163 29.30 6.68 -22.53
CA ASN A 163 29.25 7.58 -23.67
C ASN A 163 28.15 8.63 -23.44
N PHE A 164 28.26 9.80 -24.07
CA PHE A 164 27.20 10.82 -24.08
C PHE A 164 27.10 11.49 -25.46
N ASN A 165 25.91 11.99 -25.80
CA ASN A 165 25.67 12.73 -27.04
C ASN A 165 24.73 13.91 -26.76
N PHE A 166 25.17 15.13 -27.07
CA PHE A 166 24.33 16.33 -27.06
C PHE A 166 24.07 16.78 -28.50
N THR A 167 22.80 16.96 -28.86
CA THR A 167 22.40 17.43 -30.19
C THR A 167 21.51 18.66 -30.05
N ALA A 168 21.94 19.78 -30.62
CA ALA A 168 21.12 21.00 -30.75
C ALA A 168 20.73 21.21 -32.22
N LYS A 169 19.43 21.44 -32.50
CA LYS A 169 18.94 21.74 -33.86
C LYS A 169 19.23 23.18 -34.31
N GLN A 170 19.59 24.04 -33.36
CA GLN A 170 19.96 25.43 -33.58
C GLN A 170 21.32 25.66 -32.94
N SER A 171 21.43 26.58 -31.98
CA SER A 171 22.69 26.88 -31.29
C SER A 171 22.84 26.08 -29.99
N ALA A 172 24.09 25.75 -29.65
CA ALA A 172 24.49 25.28 -28.34
C ALA A 172 25.54 26.26 -27.77
N GLN A 173 25.50 26.51 -26.47
CA GLN A 173 26.48 27.33 -25.76
C GLN A 173 26.98 26.58 -24.53
N ILE A 174 28.30 26.57 -24.35
CA ILE A 174 28.98 26.05 -23.16
C ILE A 174 29.96 27.14 -22.74
N ASN A 175 29.78 27.69 -21.55
CA ASN A 175 30.60 28.79 -21.05
C ASN A 175 30.72 28.76 -19.53
N THR A 176 31.80 29.33 -19.06
CA THR A 176 31.97 29.78 -17.68
C THR A 176 31.75 31.30 -17.64
N LEU A 177 31.20 31.82 -16.54
CA LEU A 177 31.06 33.28 -16.38
C LEU A 177 32.37 33.95 -15.94
N SER A 178 33.18 33.22 -15.17
CA SER A 178 34.46 33.72 -14.62
C SER A 178 35.53 32.65 -14.43
N GLY A 179 35.22 31.38 -14.71
CA GLY A 179 36.10 30.24 -14.49
C GLY A 179 36.71 29.68 -15.78
N GLU A 180 37.31 28.50 -15.70
CA GLU A 180 37.91 27.81 -16.85
C GLU A 180 37.01 26.71 -17.39
N LEU A 181 37.05 26.47 -18.71
CA LEU A 181 36.43 25.31 -19.34
C LEU A 181 37.53 24.32 -19.73
N HIS A 182 37.67 23.24 -18.96
CA HIS A 182 38.61 22.17 -19.28
C HIS A 182 37.96 21.13 -20.18
N LEU A 183 38.68 20.69 -21.21
CA LEU A 183 38.27 19.59 -22.10
C LEU A 183 39.36 18.53 -22.07
N ASN A 184 39.06 17.39 -21.42
CA ASN A 184 40.00 16.30 -21.17
C ASN A 184 41.30 16.74 -20.45
N PRO A 185 41.19 17.32 -19.24
CA PRO A 185 42.37 17.70 -18.45
C PRO A 185 43.17 16.47 -18.00
N ALA A 186 44.47 16.63 -17.75
CA ALA A 186 45.38 15.53 -17.40
C ALA A 186 45.07 14.89 -16.03
N ASP A 187 44.42 15.64 -15.14
CA ASP A 187 43.97 15.24 -13.81
C ASP A 187 42.46 14.93 -13.74
N GLY A 188 41.81 14.75 -14.90
CA GLY A 188 40.41 14.40 -14.99
C GLY A 188 40.07 13.11 -14.20
N SER A 189 39.05 13.18 -13.37
CA SER A 189 38.56 12.06 -12.56
C SER A 189 37.05 12.12 -12.38
N ASN A 190 36.44 11.01 -11.95
CA ASN A 190 35.01 10.94 -11.72
C ASN A 190 34.65 11.69 -10.43
N ALA A 191 33.70 12.63 -10.52
CA ALA A 191 33.17 13.34 -9.35
C ALA A 191 32.09 12.54 -8.60
N ILE A 192 31.45 11.58 -9.28
CA ILE A 192 30.43 10.67 -8.73
C ILE A 192 30.67 9.26 -9.29
N ASP A 193 30.25 8.24 -8.55
CA ASP A 193 30.22 6.85 -9.03
C ASP A 193 28.83 6.50 -9.57
N ALA A 194 28.76 5.60 -10.57
CA ALA A 194 27.51 4.97 -11.00
C ALA A 194 27.24 3.70 -10.15
N PRO A 195 25.98 3.24 -10.02
CA PRO A 195 25.71 2.04 -9.23
C PRO A 195 26.25 0.74 -9.87
N GLY A 196 26.53 0.74 -11.17
CA GLY A 196 27.15 -0.38 -11.90
C GLY A 196 26.16 -1.39 -12.48
N ALA A 197 26.67 -2.33 -13.28
CA ALA A 197 25.88 -3.30 -14.06
C ALA A 197 24.94 -4.19 -13.25
N SER A 198 25.20 -4.40 -11.95
CA SER A 198 24.37 -5.22 -11.07
C SER A 198 23.15 -4.48 -10.49
N HIS A 199 22.99 -3.18 -10.76
CA HIS A 199 21.96 -2.35 -10.13
C HIS A 199 20.53 -2.87 -10.39
N GLN A 200 20.23 -3.32 -11.61
CA GLN A 200 18.92 -3.91 -11.93
C GLN A 200 18.63 -5.14 -11.06
N THR A 201 19.60 -6.04 -10.92
CA THR A 201 19.47 -7.25 -10.09
C THR A 201 19.29 -6.89 -8.62
N ALA A 202 19.99 -5.87 -8.12
CA ALA A 202 19.84 -5.41 -6.75
C ALA A 202 18.42 -4.87 -6.47
N ILE A 203 17.88 -4.04 -7.37
CA ILE A 203 16.50 -3.53 -7.28
C ILE A 203 15.49 -4.69 -7.34
N GLN A 204 15.67 -5.64 -8.26
CA GLN A 204 14.79 -6.80 -8.37
C GLN A 204 14.77 -7.63 -7.08
N GLN A 205 15.93 -7.84 -6.45
CA GLN A 205 16.02 -8.55 -5.17
C GLN A 205 15.32 -7.81 -4.03
N GLU A 206 15.41 -6.48 -4.00
CA GLU A 206 14.69 -5.67 -3.01
C GLU A 206 13.16 -5.75 -3.22
N VAL A 207 12.71 -5.68 -4.48
CA VAL A 207 11.30 -5.88 -4.85
C VAL A 207 10.84 -7.27 -4.42
N ASP A 208 11.52 -8.33 -4.87
CA ASP A 208 11.12 -9.71 -4.57
C ASP A 208 11.10 -9.95 -3.06
N GLY A 209 12.11 -9.45 -2.34
CA GLY A 209 12.21 -9.52 -0.88
C GLY A 209 11.05 -8.84 -0.15
N PHE A 210 10.52 -7.74 -0.69
CA PHE A 210 9.36 -7.05 -0.11
C PHE A 210 8.06 -7.85 -0.23
N PHE A 211 7.92 -8.68 -1.27
CA PHE A 211 6.73 -9.51 -1.50
C PHE A 211 6.85 -10.95 -0.97
N VAL A 212 7.97 -11.32 -0.33
CA VAL A 212 8.05 -12.59 0.40
C VAL A 212 7.22 -12.51 1.68
N PHE A 213 6.01 -13.04 1.63
CA PHE A 213 5.21 -13.26 2.83
C PHE A 213 5.76 -14.48 3.58
N ASN A 214 6.20 -14.26 4.82
CA ASN A 214 6.26 -15.36 5.78
C ASN A 214 4.83 -15.88 5.96
N ALA A 215 4.53 -17.03 5.36
CA ALA A 215 3.24 -17.73 5.42
C ALA A 215 2.87 -18.25 6.83
N ASN A 216 3.34 -17.58 7.88
CA ASN A 216 3.02 -17.86 9.28
C ASN A 216 2.24 -16.68 9.86
N LYS A 217 0.99 -16.54 9.41
CA LYS A 217 -0.10 -15.97 10.21
C LYS A 217 -1.37 -16.75 9.95
#